data_AF-A0A521UTB5-F1
#
_entry.id   AF-A0A521UTB5-F1
#
_cell.length_a   1.000
_cell.length_b   1.000
_cell.length_c   1.000
_cell.angle_alpha   90.00
_cell.angle_beta   90.00
_cell.angle_gamma   90.00
#
_symmetry.space_group_name_H-M   'P 1'
#
loop_
_entity.id
_entity.type
_entity.pdbx_description
1 polymer ?
#
loop_
_entity_poly.entity_id
_entity_poly.type
_entity_poly.pdbx_seq_one_letter_code
_entity_poly.pdbx_strand_id
1 'polypeptide(L)'
;MSEMRSAYVNPMYAPFIAPIYTCPGFESLPRLGGSMSKAGIMVHETAHVALLALFDIYGEKNSKALRTTWKAIWNAENYRLLAEKAWTP
;
A
#
# COMPACT_ATOMS: atom_id res chain seq x y z
N MET A 1 16.16 -0.95 11.08
CA MET A 1 16.16 -1.14 9.62
C MET A 1 15.13 -0.17 9.06
N SER A 2 15.54 0.87 8.33
CA SER A 2 14.57 1.74 7.65
C SER A 2 13.81 0.89 6.64
N GLU A 3 12.48 0.92 6.66
CA GLU A 3 11.67 0.32 5.61
C GLU A 3 12.16 0.89 4.27
N MET A 4 12.80 0.04 3.45
CA MET A 4 13.14 0.44 2.09
C MET A 4 11.82 0.70 1.37
N ARG A 5 11.66 1.91 0.84
CA ARG A 5 10.54 2.24 -0.05
C ARG A 5 10.52 1.20 -1.17
N SER A 6 9.36 0.57 -1.36
CA SER A 6 9.18 -0.45 -2.38
C SER A 6 8.57 0.15 -3.65
N ALA A 7 7.67 1.11 -3.52
CA ALA A 7 7.17 1.92 -4.62
C ALA A 7 6.79 3.31 -4.09
N TYR A 8 6.38 4.20 -4.99
CA TYR A 8 5.71 5.45 -4.63
C TYR A 8 4.85 5.97 -5.81
N VAL A 9 3.86 6.78 -5.49
CA VAL A 9 3.15 7.65 -6.42
C VAL A 9 3.37 9.11 -6.08
N ASN A 10 3.33 9.98 -7.10
CA ASN A 10 3.23 11.41 -6.86
C ASN A 10 1.75 11.83 -6.95
N PRO A 11 1.11 12.22 -5.83
CA PRO A 11 -0.31 12.59 -5.81
C PRO A 11 -0.61 13.86 -6.59
N MET A 12 0.41 14.63 -7.01
CA MET A 12 0.25 15.79 -7.88
C MET A 12 -0.29 15.42 -9.28
N TYR A 13 -0.21 14.14 -9.68
CA TYR A 13 -0.82 13.61 -10.92
C TYR A 13 -2.23 13.02 -10.72
N ALA A 14 -2.84 13.18 -9.54
CA ALA A 14 -4.21 12.76 -9.27
C ALA A 14 -5.25 13.64 -10.02
N PRO A 15 -6.41 13.08 -10.44
CA PRO A 15 -6.99 11.83 -9.92
C PRO A 15 -7.01 10.62 -10.86
N PHE A 16 -6.56 10.70 -12.13
CA PHE A 16 -6.91 9.63 -13.09
C PHE A 16 -5.74 8.90 -13.74
N ILE A 17 -4.53 9.46 -13.76
CA ILE A 17 -3.36 8.82 -14.41
C ILE A 17 -2.08 9.20 -13.66
N ALA A 18 -1.92 8.71 -12.44
CA ALA A 18 -0.63 8.82 -11.74
C ALA A 18 0.20 7.55 -12.02
N PRO A 19 1.40 7.68 -12.63
CA PRO A 19 2.31 6.55 -12.76
C PRO A 19 2.78 6.08 -11.37
N ILE A 20 2.82 4.76 -11.19
CA ILE A 20 3.43 4.12 -10.02
C ILE A 20 4.90 3.87 -10.33
N TYR A 21 5.79 4.40 -9.49
CA TYR A 21 7.22 4.25 -9.63
C TYR A 21 7.73 3.17 -8.67
N THR A 22 8.39 2.14 -9.20
CA THR A 22 8.95 1.05 -8.39
C THR A 22 10.37 1.36 -7.97
N CYS A 23 10.72 1.07 -6.71
CA CYS A 23 12.09 1.16 -6.20
C CYS A 23 12.84 -0.17 -6.38
N PRO A 24 14.19 -0.20 -6.30
CA PRO A 24 14.98 -1.42 -6.52
C PRO A 24 14.53 -2.64 -5.68
N GLY A 25 14.06 -2.41 -4.45
CA GLY A 25 13.57 -3.48 -3.58
C GLY A 25 12.32 -4.18 -4.12
N PHE A 26 11.50 -3.50 -4.94
CA PHE A 26 10.26 -4.04 -5.48
C PHE A 26 10.45 -5.34 -6.23
N GLU A 27 11.49 -5.41 -7.08
CA GLU A 27 11.67 -6.54 -7.98
C GLU A 27 11.96 -7.86 -7.26
N SER A 28 12.56 -7.78 -6.08
CA SER A 28 12.87 -8.94 -5.23
C SER A 28 11.67 -9.48 -4.44
N LEU A 29 10.53 -8.79 -4.44
CA LEU A 29 9.36 -9.15 -3.65
C LEU A 29 8.55 -10.27 -4.30
N PRO A 30 7.86 -11.10 -3.50
CA PRO A 30 6.97 -12.12 -4.03
C PRO A 30 5.85 -11.48 -4.86
N ARG A 31 5.44 -12.16 -5.94
CA ARG A 31 4.42 -11.64 -6.87
C ARG A 31 3.05 -11.49 -6.20
N LEU A 32 2.63 -12.52 -5.47
CA LEU A 32 1.35 -12.66 -4.77
C LEU A 32 1.57 -13.39 -3.45
N GLY A 33 0.66 -13.20 -2.51
CA GLY A 33 0.68 -13.88 -1.22
C GLY A 33 1.84 -13.43 -0.32
N GLY A 34 1.60 -13.46 0.99
CA GLY A 34 2.58 -13.01 1.98
C GLY A 34 2.63 -11.48 2.15
N SER A 35 3.38 -11.06 3.17
CA SER A 35 3.54 -9.65 3.52
C SER A 35 4.45 -8.94 2.51
N MET A 36 4.08 -7.73 2.11
CA MET A 36 4.81 -6.87 1.18
C MET A 36 4.96 -7.49 -0.22
N SER A 37 3.90 -8.11 -0.73
CA SER A 37 3.89 -8.65 -2.10
C SER A 37 3.84 -7.52 -3.15
N LYS A 38 4.35 -7.77 -4.36
CA LYS A 38 4.26 -6.82 -5.49
C LYS A 38 2.82 -6.38 -5.71
N ALA A 39 1.88 -7.31 -5.76
CA ALA A 39 0.46 -6.99 -5.94
C ALA A 39 -0.12 -6.19 -4.77
N GLY A 40 0.26 -6.51 -3.53
CA GLY A 40 -0.12 -5.73 -2.35
C GLY A 40 0.37 -4.28 -2.43
N ILE A 41 1.63 -4.08 -2.80
CA ILE A 41 2.20 -2.74 -2.97
C ILE A 41 1.48 -1.98 -4.09
N MET A 42 1.15 -2.62 -5.20
CA MET A 42 0.36 -1.97 -6.24
C MET A 42 -1.02 -1.51 -5.73
N VAL A 43 -1.67 -2.29 -4.86
CA VAL A 43 -2.93 -1.89 -4.22
C VAL A 43 -2.73 -0.70 -3.28
N HIS A 44 -1.64 -0.70 -2.48
CA HIS A 44 -1.28 0.44 -1.62
C HIS A 44 -1.14 1.73 -2.44
N GLU A 45 -0.29 1.71 -3.46
CA GLU A 45 -0.02 2.87 -4.31
C GLU A 45 -1.27 3.33 -5.07
N THR A 46 -2.09 2.39 -5.54
CA THR A 46 -3.36 2.70 -6.21
C THR A 46 -4.35 3.35 -5.26
N ALA A 47 -4.35 3.00 -3.96
CA ALA A 47 -5.22 3.63 -2.98
C ALA A 47 -4.92 5.13 -2.79
N HIS A 48 -3.65 5.54 -2.90
CA HIS A 48 -3.29 6.96 -2.89
C HIS A 48 -3.87 7.72 -4.09
N VAL A 49 -4.00 7.07 -5.25
CA VAL A 49 -4.49 7.69 -6.49
C VAL A 49 -6.01 7.67 -6.57
N ALA A 50 -6.61 6.48 -6.45
CA ALA A 50 -8.03 6.25 -6.72
C ALA A 50 -8.93 6.64 -5.54
N LEU A 51 -8.43 6.47 -4.31
CA LEU A 51 -9.22 6.68 -3.09
C LEU A 51 -8.74 7.90 -2.31
N LEU A 52 -7.72 8.62 -2.81
CA LEU A 52 -7.08 9.72 -2.10
C LEU A 52 -6.72 9.31 -0.66
N ALA A 53 -6.23 8.08 -0.45
CA ALA A 53 -5.79 7.64 0.86
C ALA A 53 -4.66 8.60 1.34
N LEU A 54 -4.96 9.46 2.30
CA LEU A 54 -4.04 10.52 2.74
C LEU A 54 -3.08 10.05 3.83
N PHE A 55 -3.40 8.93 4.49
CA PHE A 55 -2.56 8.37 5.54
C PHE A 55 -1.69 7.25 4.98
N ASP A 56 -0.44 7.30 5.44
CA ASP A 56 0.59 6.34 5.09
C ASP A 56 1.22 5.80 6.38
N ILE A 57 0.38 5.12 7.16
CA ILE A 57 0.77 4.51 8.43
C ILE A 57 1.17 3.07 8.15
N TYR A 58 2.48 2.89 7.96
CA TYR A 58 3.11 1.64 7.60
C TYR A 58 3.08 0.57 8.70
N GLY A 59 3.07 -0.68 8.26
CA GLY A 59 3.22 -1.85 9.10
C GLY A 59 1.91 -2.36 9.68
N GLU A 60 1.77 -3.69 9.71
CA GLU A 60 0.53 -4.36 10.11
C GLU A 60 0.07 -3.97 11.53
N LYS A 61 1.00 -3.84 12.48
CA LYS A 61 0.70 -3.43 13.86
C LYS A 61 0.08 -2.05 13.92
N ASN A 62 0.67 -1.07 13.25
CA ASN A 62 0.22 0.32 13.29
C ASN A 62 -1.11 0.48 12.52
N SER A 63 -1.21 -0.17 11.37
CA SER A 63 -2.45 -0.22 10.58
C SER A 63 -3.61 -0.87 11.34
N LYS A 64 -3.36 -1.97 12.07
CA LYS A 64 -4.37 -2.62 12.93
C LYS A 64 -4.86 -1.69 14.04
N ALA A 65 -3.98 -0.88 14.62
CA ALA A 65 -4.35 0.09 15.65
C ALA A 65 -5.33 1.16 15.13
N LEU A 66 -5.40 1.40 13.82
CA LEU A 66 -6.32 2.35 13.21
C LEU A 66 -7.70 1.78 12.89
N ARG A 67 -7.87 0.44 12.86
CA ARG A 67 -9.08 -0.24 12.32
C ARG A 67 -10.40 0.17 12.97
N THR A 68 -10.37 0.69 14.19
CA THR A 68 -11.54 1.18 14.93
C THR A 68 -11.85 2.65 14.67
N THR A 69 -11.08 3.30 13.78
CA THR A 69 -11.19 4.73 13.49
C THR A 69 -11.49 4.95 12.01
N TRP A 70 -12.11 6.09 11.69
CA TRP A 70 -12.34 6.50 10.31
C TRP A 70 -11.04 6.61 9.49
N LYS A 71 -9.90 6.85 10.16
CA LYS A 71 -8.57 6.90 9.53
C LYS A 71 -8.18 5.59 8.87
N ALA A 72 -8.75 4.46 9.28
CA ALA A 72 -8.46 3.18 8.64
C ALA A 72 -8.86 3.15 7.17
N ILE A 73 -9.97 3.80 6.82
CA ILE A 73 -10.48 3.90 5.44
C ILE A 73 -9.56 4.80 4.61
N TRP A 74 -8.87 5.76 5.21
CA TRP A 74 -8.00 6.69 4.50
C TRP A 74 -6.52 6.30 4.56
N ASN A 75 -6.20 5.09 5.00
CA ASN A 75 -4.84 4.58 5.14
C ASN A 75 -4.53 3.55 4.06
N ALA A 76 -3.60 3.86 3.15
CA ALA A 76 -3.25 3.01 2.01
C ALA A 76 -2.82 1.59 2.43
N GLU A 77 -2.09 1.52 3.54
CA GLU A 77 -1.59 0.26 4.10
C GLU A 77 -2.71 -0.71 4.53
N ASN A 78 -3.88 -0.21 4.94
CA ASN A 78 -5.01 -1.09 5.25
C ASN A 78 -5.56 -1.81 4.02
N TYR A 79 -5.55 -1.15 2.86
CA TYR A 79 -5.97 -1.76 1.60
C TYR A 79 -4.98 -2.84 1.16
N ARG A 80 -3.67 -2.60 1.32
CA ARG A 80 -2.64 -3.62 1.09
C ARG A 80 -2.89 -4.86 1.93
N LEU A 81 -3.05 -4.70 3.24
CA LEU A 81 -3.27 -5.81 4.17
C LEU A 81 -4.56 -6.57 3.87
N LEU A 82 -5.62 -5.87 3.45
CA LEU A 82 -6.88 -6.50 3.03
C LEU A 82 -6.68 -7.33 1.76
N ALA A 83 -5.99 -6.78 0.75
CA ALA A 83 -5.72 -7.47 -0.51
C ALA A 83 -4.81 -8.68 -0.33
N GLU A 84 -3.74 -8.55 0.45
CA GLU A 84 -2.82 -9.67 0.72
C GLU A 84 -3.52 -10.83 1.43
N LYS A 85 -4.41 -10.53 2.40
CA LYS A 85 -5.21 -11.56 3.06
C LYS A 85 -6.17 -12.27 2.11
N ALA A 86 -6.69 -11.58 1.10
CA ALA A 86 -7.56 -12.18 0.09
C ALA A 86 -6.82 -13.17 -0.83
N TRP A 87 -5.49 -13.12 -0.87
CA TRP A 87 -4.65 -13.98 -1.71
C TRP A 87 -3.82 -15.00 -0.93
N THR A 88 -4.00 -15.08 0.39
CA THR A 88 -3.50 -16.17 1.21
C THR A 88 -4.61 -17.22 1.38
N PRO A 89 -4.44 -18.45 0.89
CA PRO A 89 -5.43 -19.53 1.04
C PRO A 89 -5.69 -19.91 2.51
#